data_AF-A0A2H3JAT0-F1
#
_entry.id   AF-A0A2H3JAT0-F1
#
_cell.length_a   1.000
_cell.length_b   1.000
_cell.length_c   1.000
_cell.angle_alpha   90.00
_cell.angle_beta   90.00
_cell.angle_gamma   90.00
#
_symmetry.space_group_name_H-M   'P 1'
#
loop_
_entity.id
_entity.type
_entity.pdbx_description
1 polymer ?
#
loop_
_entity_poly.entity_id
_entity_poly.type
_entity_poly.pdbx_seq_one_letter_code
_entity_poly.pdbx_strand_id
1 'polypeptide(L)'
;MFLAGIIPGPSKPSLHEINHLLRPLIDDLLGCWEPGIWYTRTPTYPDGRRARCAAIPLVCDLPAARQMAGFAGFSCLKFFCSFFQLHLDNIDDINRSTWGHRDHADHRHWAMKWRDAESEREREEIFESHGIRYSKLLRLPYWDPTTFTILDTMHAMFLNNLKRHCRTIWGMDVKFQDGDGTEIEPNVRSTNTTPTDADMKDAVRIFREGSNTALQCLPKSTLRVLARDKGLKYSGWKERLVKRLLDYRVSTGWFSEDGRLLVKAKDGELPKVAEVHASTDMDEEQLHIALDFLEAAHSTQSLLEPTKRTLVELCMNKWPDQQRDTLQRRNKKQLCELLADWRLQQGLTSPSGELIVPNSGRLAAARKARSTVKRAKVLGRDRLRAVWDDMELTVLPTWLPPAPHHIGDGRHGKISAD
;
A
#
# COMPACT_ATOMS: atom_id res chain seq x y z
N MET A 1 16.11 17.17 -30.13
CA MET A 1 15.52 15.85 -29.82
C MET A 1 15.78 14.95 -31.02
N PHE A 2 16.38 13.77 -30.81
CA PHE A 2 16.69 12.79 -31.85
C PHE A 2 15.90 11.51 -31.60
N LEU A 3 15.17 11.04 -32.61
CA LEU A 3 14.39 9.80 -32.52
C LEU A 3 15.22 8.64 -33.07
N ALA A 4 15.70 7.77 -32.18
CA ALA A 4 16.54 6.63 -32.57
C ALA A 4 15.74 5.42 -33.07
N GLY A 5 14.46 5.31 -32.70
CA GLY A 5 13.61 4.18 -33.09
C GLY A 5 12.21 4.26 -32.52
N ILE A 6 11.29 3.52 -33.14
CA ILE A 6 9.89 3.39 -32.71
C ILE A 6 9.63 1.90 -32.48
N ILE A 7 9.09 1.56 -31.31
CA ILE A 7 8.66 0.19 -31.00
C ILE A 7 7.16 0.09 -31.31
N PRO A 8 6.74 -0.71 -32.29
CA PRO A 8 5.32 -0.85 -32.62
C PRO A 8 4.57 -1.54 -31.47
N GLY A 9 3.35 -1.08 -31.19
CA GLY A 9 2.41 -1.76 -30.28
C GLY A 9 1.83 -3.04 -30.91
N PRO A 10 0.94 -3.79 -30.21
CA PRO A 10 0.21 -3.39 -29.01
C PRO A 10 0.88 -3.76 -27.67
N SER A 11 1.85 -4.69 -27.68
CA SER A 11 2.54 -5.17 -26.49
C SER A 11 3.98 -4.68 -26.45
N LYS A 12 4.50 -4.42 -25.25
CA LYS A 12 5.93 -4.17 -25.05
C LYS A 12 6.75 -5.40 -25.48
N PRO A 13 7.97 -5.21 -26.00
CA PRO A 13 8.87 -6.31 -26.32
C PRO A 13 9.12 -7.15 -25.07
N SER A 14 9.42 -8.43 -25.27
CA SER A 14 9.89 -9.28 -24.18
C SER A 14 11.21 -8.75 -23.61
N LEU A 15 11.59 -9.32 -22.46
CA LEU A 15 12.83 -8.98 -21.78
C LEU A 15 14.04 -9.16 -22.72
N HIS A 16 14.05 -10.14 -23.62
CA HIS A 16 15.19 -10.40 -24.52
C HIS A 16 15.09 -9.64 -25.84
N GLU A 17 13.89 -9.44 -26.37
CA GLU A 17 13.68 -8.75 -27.66
C GLU A 17 14.17 -7.30 -27.67
N ILE A 18 14.12 -6.63 -26.51
CA ILE A 18 14.64 -5.27 -26.37
C ILE A 18 16.11 -5.16 -26.78
N ASN A 19 16.90 -6.23 -26.60
CA ASN A 19 18.31 -6.26 -27.01
C ASN A 19 18.47 -6.25 -28.54
N HIS A 20 17.53 -6.80 -29.30
CA HIS A 20 17.57 -6.72 -30.75
C HIS A 20 17.28 -5.29 -31.23
N LEU A 21 16.35 -4.62 -30.57
CA LEU A 21 15.97 -3.23 -30.87
C LEU A 21 17.08 -2.24 -30.49
N LEU A 22 17.78 -2.48 -29.39
CA LEU A 22 18.88 -1.63 -28.94
C LEU A 22 20.14 -1.78 -29.81
N ARG A 23 20.34 -2.93 -30.45
CA ARG A 23 21.60 -3.26 -31.13
C ARG A 23 22.09 -2.19 -32.12
N PRO A 24 21.27 -1.67 -33.06
CA PRO A 24 21.73 -0.67 -34.03
C PRO A 24 22.20 0.62 -33.35
N LEU A 25 21.41 1.12 -32.40
CA LEU A 25 21.76 2.32 -31.62
C LEU A 25 23.09 2.14 -30.86
N ILE A 26 23.30 0.97 -30.26
CA ILE A 26 24.55 0.68 -29.54
C ILE A 26 25.74 0.55 -30.48
N ASP A 27 25.56 -0.03 -31.67
CA ASP A 27 26.60 -0.11 -32.70
C ASP A 27 27.05 1.29 -33.13
N ASP A 28 26.11 2.20 -33.38
CA ASP A 28 26.42 3.60 -33.71
C ASP A 28 27.13 4.33 -32.56
N LEU A 29 26.65 4.16 -31.32
CA LEU A 29 27.23 4.80 -30.14
C LEU A 29 28.66 4.33 -29.85
N LEU A 30 28.99 3.06 -30.16
CA LEU A 30 30.36 2.55 -30.04
C LEU A 30 31.31 3.28 -30.98
N GLY A 31 30.94 3.43 -32.26
CA GLY A 31 31.72 4.19 -33.23
C GLY A 31 31.83 5.67 -32.86
N CYS A 32 30.75 6.25 -32.31
CA CYS A 32 30.77 7.61 -31.78
C CYS A 32 31.67 7.79 -30.55
N TRP A 33 31.92 6.74 -29.76
CA TRP A 33 32.75 6.83 -28.57
C TRP A 33 34.23 6.70 -28.90
N GLU A 34 34.60 5.63 -29.62
CA GLU A 34 35.98 5.34 -30.00
C GLU A 34 36.01 4.73 -31.41
N PRO A 35 36.64 5.38 -32.41
CA PRO A 35 37.49 6.57 -32.30
C PRO A 35 36.74 7.91 -32.14
N GLY A 36 35.44 7.94 -32.42
CA GLY A 36 34.62 9.15 -32.61
C GLY A 36 34.32 9.45 -34.08
N ILE A 37 33.38 10.35 -34.34
CA ILE A 37 32.99 10.77 -35.70
C ILE A 37 33.84 11.98 -36.12
N TRP A 38 34.48 11.90 -37.30
CA TRP A 38 35.15 13.04 -37.91
C TRP A 38 34.17 13.81 -38.79
N TYR A 39 33.88 15.07 -38.42
CA TYR A 39 33.16 16.00 -39.26
C TYR A 39 34.15 16.78 -40.10
N THR A 40 33.99 16.77 -41.43
CA THR A 40 34.89 17.47 -42.36
C THR A 40 34.85 18.99 -42.20
N ARG A 41 33.72 19.54 -41.74
CA ARG A 41 33.54 20.96 -41.48
C ARG A 41 32.41 21.20 -40.47
N THR A 42 32.59 22.16 -39.57
CA THR A 42 31.52 22.71 -38.73
C THR A 42 31.59 24.25 -38.75
N PRO A 43 30.54 25.00 -38.33
CA PRO A 43 30.56 26.46 -38.41
C PRO A 43 31.75 27.13 -37.72
N THR A 44 32.28 26.53 -36.65
CA THR A 44 33.43 27.03 -35.89
C THR A 44 34.75 26.34 -36.22
N TYR A 45 34.73 25.26 -37.02
CA TYR A 45 35.91 24.48 -37.40
C TYR A 45 35.88 24.17 -38.90
N PRO A 46 36.41 25.08 -39.76
CA PRO A 46 36.41 24.91 -41.21
C PRO A 46 37.21 23.68 -41.68
N ASP A 47 38.29 23.34 -40.96
CA ASP A 47 39.18 22.19 -41.25
C ASP A 47 38.68 20.87 -40.63
N GLY A 48 37.48 20.88 -40.07
CA GLY A 48 36.86 19.73 -39.47
C GLY A 48 37.19 19.54 -37.99
N ARG A 49 36.46 18.62 -37.36
CA ARG A 49 36.62 18.30 -35.94
C ARG A 49 36.11 16.90 -35.65
N ARG A 50 36.80 16.22 -34.72
CA ARG A 50 36.33 14.96 -34.14
C ARG A 50 35.32 15.25 -33.04
N ALA A 51 34.16 14.61 -33.12
CA ALA A 51 33.19 14.58 -32.04
C ALA A 51 33.12 13.18 -31.43
N ARG A 52 32.92 13.13 -30.12
CA ARG A 52 32.61 11.89 -29.40
C ARG A 52 31.25 12.02 -28.74
N CYS A 53 30.47 10.94 -28.77
CA CYS A 53 29.15 10.90 -28.15
C CYS A 53 29.13 9.80 -27.09
N ALA A 54 28.41 10.05 -26.00
CA ALA A 54 28.12 9.07 -24.97
C ALA A 54 26.65 9.17 -24.59
N ALA A 55 26.01 8.03 -24.35
CA ALA A 55 24.63 7.92 -23.88
C ALA A 55 24.60 7.75 -22.36
N ILE A 56 24.18 8.78 -21.65
CA ILE A 56 23.95 8.84 -20.20
C ILE A 56 22.84 9.91 -19.99
N PRO A 57 21.99 9.84 -18.97
CA PRO A 57 21.49 8.66 -18.27
C PRO A 57 20.33 7.98 -19.03
N LEU A 58 19.97 6.75 -18.61
CA LEU A 58 18.72 6.10 -19.01
C LEU A 58 17.57 6.69 -18.19
N VAL A 59 16.73 7.50 -18.85
CA VAL A 59 15.54 8.14 -18.25
C VAL A 59 14.29 7.46 -18.78
N CYS A 60 13.59 6.73 -17.92
CA CYS A 60 12.33 6.08 -18.25
C CYS A 60 11.62 5.60 -16.98
N ASP A 61 10.35 5.20 -17.12
CA ASP A 61 9.59 4.61 -16.02
C ASP A 61 10.28 3.35 -15.45
N LEU A 62 9.91 2.96 -14.22
CA LEU A 62 10.58 1.86 -13.54
C LEU A 62 10.54 0.54 -14.34
N PRO A 63 9.40 0.12 -14.93
CA PRO A 63 9.36 -1.06 -15.80
C PRO A 63 10.33 -1.01 -16.98
N ALA A 64 10.38 0.09 -17.74
CA ALA A 64 11.31 0.24 -18.86
C ALA A 64 12.76 0.28 -18.38
N ALA A 65 13.03 0.94 -17.24
CA ALA A 65 14.37 1.00 -16.66
C ALA A 65 14.90 -0.40 -16.32
N ARG A 66 14.07 -1.25 -15.70
CA ARG A 66 14.42 -2.66 -15.44
C ARG A 66 14.65 -3.44 -16.74
N GLN A 67 13.80 -3.19 -17.73
CA GLN A 67 13.89 -3.87 -19.01
C GLN A 67 15.19 -3.54 -19.76
N MET A 68 15.52 -2.26 -19.83
CA MET A 68 16.65 -1.73 -20.59
C MET A 68 17.97 -1.97 -19.88
N ALA A 69 18.05 -1.77 -18.57
CA ALA A 69 19.29 -1.92 -17.80
C ALA A 69 19.60 -3.37 -17.36
N GLY A 70 18.70 -4.33 -17.62
CA GLY A 70 18.94 -5.73 -17.29
C GLY A 70 18.76 -6.07 -15.80
N PHE A 71 17.96 -5.30 -15.06
CA PHE A 71 17.61 -5.61 -13.68
C PHE A 71 16.31 -6.42 -13.58
N ALA A 72 16.14 -7.13 -12.46
CA ALA A 72 14.87 -7.77 -12.10
C ALA A 72 13.75 -6.76 -11.89
N GLY A 73 12.50 -7.22 -12.03
CA GLY A 73 11.32 -6.41 -11.81
C GLY A 73 11.23 -5.86 -10.39
N PHE A 74 10.44 -4.80 -10.21
CA PHE A 74 10.23 -4.15 -8.91
C PHE A 74 9.54 -5.05 -7.86
N SER A 75 8.89 -6.13 -8.30
CA SER A 75 8.29 -7.15 -7.43
C SER A 75 9.28 -8.24 -7.00
N CYS A 76 10.53 -8.19 -7.45
CA CYS A 76 11.55 -9.14 -7.05
C CYS A 76 11.80 -9.07 -5.55
N LEU A 77 11.63 -10.19 -4.85
CA LEU A 77 11.81 -10.26 -3.41
C LEU A 77 13.24 -9.93 -2.98
N LYS A 78 14.25 -10.37 -3.74
CA LYS A 78 15.65 -10.22 -3.35
C LYS A 78 16.28 -8.87 -3.72
N PHE A 79 15.84 -8.27 -4.81
CA PHE A 79 16.62 -7.27 -5.53
C PHE A 79 15.75 -6.22 -6.24
N PHE A 80 14.91 -5.50 -5.50
CA PHE A 80 13.95 -4.56 -6.10
C PHE A 80 14.56 -3.19 -6.48
N CYS A 81 15.73 -2.84 -5.93
CA CYS A 81 16.38 -1.54 -6.11
C CYS A 81 17.50 -1.58 -7.17
N SER A 82 17.70 -0.49 -7.94
CA SER A 82 18.79 -0.37 -8.94
C SER A 82 20.14 -0.02 -8.32
N PHE A 83 20.11 0.69 -7.20
CA PHE A 83 21.32 1.27 -6.58
C PHE A 83 21.85 0.39 -5.44
N PHE A 84 20.94 -0.28 -4.73
CA PHE A 84 21.23 -1.02 -3.52
C PHE A 84 20.77 -2.48 -3.62
N GLN A 85 21.43 -3.35 -2.87
CA GLN A 85 21.10 -4.76 -2.70
C GLN A 85 20.04 -4.93 -1.60
N LEU A 86 18.81 -4.52 -1.90
CA LEU A 86 17.71 -4.52 -0.94
C LEU A 86 16.68 -5.61 -1.23
N HIS A 87 16.31 -6.31 -0.16
CA HIS A 87 15.22 -7.29 -0.15
C HIS A 87 13.89 -6.57 0.07
N LEU A 88 12.89 -6.85 -0.76
CA LEU A 88 11.54 -6.28 -0.67
C LEU A 88 10.88 -6.57 0.68
N ASP A 89 11.25 -7.69 1.31
CA ASP A 89 10.78 -8.03 2.67
C ASP A 89 11.29 -7.06 3.75
N ASN A 90 12.37 -6.35 3.48
CA ASN A 90 12.96 -5.33 4.35
C ASN A 90 12.63 -3.91 3.85
N ILE A 91 11.51 -3.72 3.13
CA ILE A 91 11.13 -2.40 2.59
C ILE A 91 10.98 -1.30 3.66
N ASP A 92 10.71 -1.67 4.92
CA ASP A 92 10.62 -0.70 6.03
C ASP A 92 12.00 -0.33 6.61
N ASP A 93 13.11 -0.92 6.13
CA ASP A 93 14.47 -0.50 6.49
C ASP A 93 14.80 0.82 5.78
N ILE A 94 14.66 1.92 6.52
CA ILE A 94 14.95 3.28 6.05
C ILE A 94 16.37 3.75 6.40
N ASN A 95 17.19 2.90 7.05
CA ASN A 95 18.53 3.29 7.45
C ASN A 95 19.52 3.13 6.29
N ARG A 96 19.66 4.20 5.50
CA ARG A 96 20.51 4.17 4.29
C ARG A 96 21.97 3.75 4.54
N SER A 97 22.52 3.95 5.74
CA SER A 97 23.92 3.61 6.02
C SER A 97 24.20 2.09 6.05
N THR A 98 23.17 1.26 6.22
CA THR A 98 23.30 -0.21 6.24
C THR A 98 23.11 -0.83 4.86
N TRP A 99 22.74 -0.05 3.85
CA TRP A 99 22.37 -0.57 2.55
C TRP A 99 23.60 -0.91 1.72
N GLY A 100 23.76 -2.18 1.38
CA GLY A 100 24.80 -2.63 0.44
C GLY A 100 24.60 -1.99 -0.94
N HIS A 101 25.63 -1.37 -1.48
CA HIS A 101 25.61 -0.84 -2.85
C HIS A 101 25.69 -1.98 -3.87
N ARG A 102 25.07 -1.78 -5.03
CA ARG A 102 25.36 -2.63 -6.18
C ARG A 102 26.69 -2.24 -6.78
N ASP A 103 27.48 -3.25 -7.11
CA ASP A 103 28.74 -3.06 -7.81
C ASP A 103 28.57 -3.24 -9.33
N HIS A 104 29.32 -2.44 -10.07
CA HIS A 104 29.36 -2.45 -11.52
C HIS A 104 29.99 -3.73 -12.08
N ALA A 105 31.09 -4.19 -11.48
CA ALA A 105 31.81 -5.38 -11.94
C ALA A 105 30.96 -6.63 -11.67
N ASP A 106 30.34 -6.72 -10.49
CA ASP A 106 29.37 -7.78 -10.17
C ASP A 106 28.23 -7.82 -11.19
N HIS A 107 27.66 -6.66 -11.54
CA HIS A 107 26.60 -6.61 -12.55
C HIS A 107 27.08 -7.15 -13.89
N ARG A 108 28.26 -6.73 -14.38
CA ARG A 108 28.82 -7.23 -15.63
C ARG A 108 29.07 -8.73 -15.57
N HIS A 109 29.65 -9.23 -14.48
CA HIS A 109 29.95 -10.65 -14.30
C HIS A 109 28.70 -11.52 -14.43
N TRP A 110 27.64 -11.20 -13.67
CA TRP A 110 26.40 -11.97 -13.73
C TRP A 110 25.64 -11.79 -15.04
N ALA A 111 25.68 -10.60 -15.64
CA ALA A 111 25.08 -10.37 -16.95
C ALA A 111 25.78 -11.15 -18.08
N MET A 112 27.11 -11.27 -18.04
CA MET A 112 27.86 -12.08 -19.02
C MET A 112 27.60 -13.57 -18.81
N LYS A 113 27.63 -14.06 -17.56
CA LYS A 113 27.23 -15.44 -17.25
C LYS A 113 25.82 -15.76 -17.75
N TRP A 114 24.88 -14.85 -17.52
CA TRP A 114 23.51 -14.99 -18.03
C TRP A 114 23.46 -15.06 -19.57
N ARG A 115 24.26 -14.25 -20.27
CA ARG A 115 24.32 -14.26 -21.74
C ARG A 115 24.87 -15.58 -22.27
N ASP A 116 25.95 -16.03 -21.66
CA ASP A 116 26.78 -17.17 -22.09
C ASP A 116 26.26 -18.53 -21.60
N ALA A 117 25.27 -18.53 -20.70
CA ALA A 117 24.56 -19.71 -20.25
C ALA A 117 24.01 -20.55 -21.42
N GLU A 118 24.16 -21.87 -21.32
CA GLU A 118 23.89 -22.82 -22.41
C GLU A 118 22.40 -23.19 -22.51
N SER A 119 21.63 -22.94 -21.44
CA SER A 119 20.21 -23.29 -21.37
C SER A 119 19.34 -22.16 -20.81
N GLU A 120 18.06 -22.16 -21.17
CA GLU A 120 17.07 -21.23 -20.59
C GLU A 120 16.93 -21.43 -19.08
N ARG A 121 17.00 -22.68 -18.61
CA ARG A 121 16.96 -22.99 -17.17
C ARG A 121 18.12 -22.34 -16.40
N GLU A 122 19.34 -22.41 -16.93
CA GLU A 122 20.50 -21.78 -16.30
C GLU A 122 20.35 -20.23 -16.28
N ARG A 123 19.79 -19.65 -17.34
CA ARG A 123 19.47 -18.22 -17.38
C ARG A 123 18.46 -17.83 -16.30
N GLU A 124 17.42 -18.62 -16.11
CA GLU A 124 16.42 -18.42 -15.07
C GLU A 124 17.04 -18.53 -13.68
N GLU A 125 17.85 -19.56 -13.42
CA GLU A 125 18.55 -19.76 -12.14
C GLU A 125 19.46 -18.57 -11.79
N ILE A 126 20.23 -18.06 -12.76
CA ILE A 126 21.08 -16.87 -12.57
C ILE A 126 20.22 -15.64 -12.26
N PHE A 127 19.14 -15.44 -13.01
CA PHE A 127 18.25 -14.30 -12.85
C PHE A 127 17.50 -14.33 -11.51
N GLU A 128 17.02 -15.50 -11.06
CA GLU A 128 16.40 -15.65 -9.74
C GLU A 128 17.38 -15.46 -8.59
N SER A 129 18.64 -15.87 -8.80
CA SER A 129 19.68 -15.78 -7.78
C SER A 129 20.25 -14.37 -7.61
N HIS A 130 20.38 -13.60 -8.69
CA HIS A 130 21.07 -12.30 -8.69
C HIS A 130 20.21 -11.12 -9.13
N GLY A 131 19.07 -11.39 -9.77
CA GLY A 131 18.18 -10.37 -10.33
C GLY A 131 18.80 -9.59 -11.50
N ILE A 132 19.70 -10.22 -12.25
CA ILE A 132 20.49 -9.58 -13.32
C ILE A 132 20.42 -10.43 -14.58
N ARG A 133 20.33 -9.76 -15.73
CA ARG A 133 20.36 -10.36 -17.07
C ARG A 133 21.08 -9.44 -18.04
N TYR A 134 21.48 -9.98 -19.18
CA TYR A 134 22.24 -9.23 -20.17
C TYR A 134 21.41 -8.11 -20.83
N SER A 135 22.01 -6.93 -20.91
CA SER A 135 21.56 -5.80 -21.71
C SER A 135 22.62 -5.42 -22.75
N LYS A 136 22.18 -5.05 -23.95
CA LYS A 136 23.08 -4.50 -24.99
C LYS A 136 23.80 -3.23 -24.56
N LEU A 137 23.27 -2.48 -23.60
CA LEU A 137 23.94 -1.31 -23.04
C LEU A 137 25.32 -1.64 -22.47
N LEU A 138 25.53 -2.87 -21.96
CA LEU A 138 26.82 -3.31 -21.43
C LEU A 138 27.93 -3.40 -22.49
N ARG A 139 27.62 -3.31 -23.78
CA ARG A 139 28.65 -3.21 -24.83
C ARG A 139 29.37 -1.86 -24.79
N LEU A 140 28.71 -0.80 -24.33
CA LEU A 140 29.32 0.52 -24.18
C LEU A 140 30.38 0.46 -23.07
N PRO A 141 31.65 0.81 -23.35
CA PRO A 141 32.74 0.68 -22.38
C PRO A 141 32.55 1.53 -21.12
N TYR A 142 31.93 2.70 -21.28
CA TYR A 142 31.67 3.66 -20.20
C TYR A 142 30.35 3.41 -19.47
N TRP A 143 29.49 2.50 -19.94
CA TRP A 143 28.15 2.34 -19.38
C TRP A 143 28.19 1.64 -18.03
N ASP A 144 27.65 2.31 -17.01
CA ASP A 144 27.42 1.74 -15.68
C ASP A 144 25.92 1.68 -15.35
N PRO A 145 25.30 0.49 -15.35
CA PRO A 145 23.87 0.36 -15.06
C PRO A 145 23.49 0.73 -13.61
N THR A 146 24.40 0.68 -12.64
CA THR A 146 24.09 1.02 -11.24
C THR A 146 23.99 2.53 -11.03
N THR A 147 24.72 3.31 -11.84
CA THR A 147 24.75 4.78 -11.76
C THR A 147 23.89 5.45 -12.83
N PHE A 148 23.84 4.90 -14.05
CA PHE A 148 23.19 5.56 -15.20
C PHE A 148 21.71 5.19 -15.36
N THR A 149 21.19 4.24 -14.57
CA THR A 149 19.75 3.95 -14.51
C THR A 149 19.09 4.87 -13.48
N ILE A 150 18.65 6.05 -13.93
CA ILE A 150 18.09 7.05 -13.01
C ILE A 150 16.61 6.79 -12.69
N LEU A 151 16.17 7.29 -11.54
CA LEU A 151 14.75 7.30 -11.21
C LEU A 151 14.06 8.42 -11.97
N ASP A 152 13.04 8.06 -12.74
CA ASP A 152 12.15 9.04 -13.33
C ASP A 152 11.32 9.73 -12.24
N THR A 153 11.73 10.95 -11.91
CA THR A 153 11.08 11.78 -10.89
C THR A 153 9.62 12.09 -11.23
N MET A 154 9.28 12.19 -12.51
CA MET A 154 7.93 12.50 -12.94
C MET A 154 6.97 11.35 -12.60
N HIS A 155 7.35 10.13 -12.98
CA HIS A 155 6.58 8.94 -12.67
C HIS A 155 6.64 8.59 -11.17
N ALA A 156 7.79 8.73 -10.52
CA ALA A 156 7.93 8.36 -9.10
C ALA A 156 7.20 9.35 -8.17
N MET A 157 7.39 10.65 -8.37
CA MET A 157 6.87 11.68 -7.46
C MET A 157 5.45 12.09 -7.83
N PHE A 158 5.20 12.54 -9.06
CA PHE A 158 3.90 13.11 -9.42
C PHE A 158 2.84 12.03 -9.65
N LEU A 159 3.15 10.99 -10.44
CA LEU A 159 2.15 9.95 -10.75
C LEU A 159 1.87 8.99 -9.61
N ASN A 160 2.89 8.66 -8.81
CA ASN A 160 2.77 7.65 -7.76
C ASN A 160 2.63 8.29 -6.38
N ASN A 161 3.66 8.97 -5.87
CA ASN A 161 3.65 9.48 -4.50
C ASN A 161 2.56 10.53 -4.28
N LEU A 162 2.54 11.61 -5.07
CA LEU A 162 1.55 12.68 -4.92
C LEU A 162 0.12 12.13 -5.05
N LYS A 163 -0.14 11.32 -6.08
CA LYS A 163 -1.43 10.65 -6.25
C LYS A 163 -1.82 9.81 -5.04
N ARG A 164 -0.87 9.06 -4.44
CA ARG A 164 -1.11 8.27 -3.24
C ARG A 164 -1.40 9.17 -2.04
N HIS A 165 -0.66 10.25 -1.84
CA HIS A 165 -0.94 11.21 -0.77
C HIS A 165 -2.33 11.82 -0.93
N CYS A 166 -2.64 12.34 -2.11
CA CYS A 166 -3.90 13.00 -2.40
C CYS A 166 -5.11 12.05 -2.30
N ARG A 167 -5.09 10.92 -3.02
CA ARG A 167 -6.28 10.06 -3.16
C ARG A 167 -6.40 8.97 -2.11
N THR A 168 -5.28 8.52 -1.58
CA THR A 168 -5.25 7.33 -0.72
C THR A 168 -5.08 7.80 0.72
N ILE A 169 -4.08 8.61 1.04
CA ILE A 169 -3.83 9.05 2.41
C ILE A 169 -4.83 10.13 2.84
N TRP A 170 -4.92 11.23 2.11
CA TRP A 170 -5.87 12.31 2.42
C TRP A 170 -7.29 12.01 1.92
N GLY A 171 -7.40 11.20 0.88
CA GLY A 171 -8.68 10.80 0.34
C GLY A 171 -9.48 11.94 -0.28
N MET A 172 -8.79 12.95 -0.83
CA MET A 172 -9.38 14.15 -1.45
C MET A 172 -10.58 13.81 -2.35
N ASP A 173 -11.78 14.17 -1.92
CA ASP A 173 -13.02 13.98 -2.69
C ASP A 173 -14.14 14.92 -2.20
N VAL A 174 -14.61 15.83 -3.05
CA VAL A 174 -15.67 16.80 -2.70
C VAL A 174 -17.05 16.20 -2.44
N LYS A 175 -17.26 14.93 -2.79
CA LYS A 175 -18.50 14.22 -2.48
C LYS A 175 -18.60 13.85 -0.99
N PHE A 176 -17.49 13.94 -0.27
CA PHE A 176 -17.32 13.49 1.10
C PHE A 176 -17.22 14.70 2.03
N GLN A 177 -17.70 14.58 3.28
CA GLN A 177 -17.49 15.60 4.29
C GLN A 177 -16.04 15.57 4.81
N ASP A 178 -15.60 16.64 5.44
CA ASP A 178 -14.28 16.67 6.09
C ASP A 178 -14.24 15.74 7.30
N GLY A 179 -13.11 15.07 7.45
CA GLY A 179 -12.79 14.17 8.55
C GLY A 179 -11.47 14.57 9.20
N ASP A 180 -11.30 14.17 10.44
CA ASP A 180 -10.09 14.38 11.24
C ASP A 180 -8.93 13.44 10.86
N GLY A 181 -9.17 12.49 9.94
CA GLY A 181 -8.16 11.51 9.51
C GLY A 181 -8.03 10.30 10.42
N THR A 182 -8.89 10.15 11.43
CA THR A 182 -8.88 8.99 12.33
C THR A 182 -9.52 7.76 11.70
N GLU A 183 -10.49 7.94 10.81
CA GLU A 183 -11.24 6.84 10.17
C GLU A 183 -10.78 6.49 8.75
N ILE A 184 -9.84 7.26 8.18
CA ILE A 184 -9.53 7.17 6.75
C ILE A 184 -8.43 6.16 6.54
N GLU A 185 -8.89 4.94 6.26
CA GLU A 185 -8.04 3.92 5.72
C GLU A 185 -7.73 4.21 4.26
N PRO A 186 -6.44 4.25 3.87
CA PRO A 186 -6.06 4.48 2.49
C PRO A 186 -6.46 3.30 1.60
N ASN A 187 -7.55 3.45 0.85
CA ASN A 187 -8.04 2.63 -0.27
C ASN A 187 -8.01 1.09 -0.11
N VAL A 188 -9.22 0.55 -0.02
CA VAL A 188 -9.69 -0.83 -0.26
C VAL A 188 -8.76 -1.69 -1.15
N ARG A 189 -8.13 -2.68 -0.51
CA ARG A 189 -8.05 -4.12 -0.91
C ARG A 189 -7.32 -4.99 0.12
N SER A 190 -6.74 -4.41 1.18
CA SER A 190 -6.10 -5.17 2.25
C SER A 190 -6.90 -5.11 3.54
N THR A 191 -7.05 -6.28 4.14
CA THR A 191 -7.35 -6.67 5.53
C THR A 191 -6.58 -5.91 6.64
N ASN A 192 -6.12 -4.67 6.43
CA ASN A 192 -5.27 -3.94 7.37
C ASN A 192 -6.01 -2.76 7.98
N THR A 193 -7.06 -3.05 8.75
CA THR A 193 -7.61 -2.03 9.65
C THR A 193 -6.62 -1.73 10.76
N THR A 194 -6.34 -0.46 11.05
CA THR A 194 -5.55 -0.08 12.22
C THR A 194 -6.18 -0.73 13.46
N PRO A 195 -5.45 -1.58 14.21
CA PRO A 195 -6.03 -2.29 15.35
C PRO A 195 -6.49 -1.30 16.40
N THR A 196 -7.68 -1.50 16.95
CA THR A 196 -8.17 -0.68 18.06
C THR A 196 -7.36 -0.96 19.32
N ASP A 197 -7.42 -0.05 20.31
CA ASP A 197 -6.78 -0.29 21.61
C ASP A 197 -7.27 -1.58 22.29
N ALA A 198 -8.54 -1.92 22.10
CA ALA A 198 -9.11 -3.18 22.56
C ALA A 198 -8.47 -4.39 21.84
N ASP A 199 -8.38 -4.34 20.51
CA ASP A 199 -7.71 -5.37 19.72
C ASP A 199 -6.25 -5.55 20.15
N MET A 200 -5.56 -4.45 20.46
CA MET A 200 -4.18 -4.49 20.92
C MET A 200 -4.03 -5.10 22.32
N LYS A 201 -4.93 -4.81 23.26
CA LYS A 201 -4.94 -5.45 24.59
C LYS A 201 -5.12 -6.96 24.48
N ASP A 202 -6.08 -7.40 23.68
CA ASP A 202 -6.30 -8.83 23.41
C ASP A 202 -5.11 -9.47 22.69
N ALA A 203 -4.53 -8.77 21.72
CA ALA A 203 -3.37 -9.23 20.99
C ALA A 203 -2.13 -9.38 21.88
N VAL A 204 -1.91 -8.48 22.85
CA VAL A 204 -0.83 -8.60 23.83
C VAL A 204 -1.02 -9.82 24.72
N ARG A 205 -2.25 -10.11 25.16
CA ARG A 205 -2.57 -11.32 25.93
C ARG A 205 -2.33 -12.58 25.11
N ILE A 206 -2.88 -12.63 23.89
CA ILE A 206 -2.66 -13.73 22.95
C ILE A 206 -1.17 -13.89 22.71
N PHE A 207 -0.42 -12.80 22.49
CA PHE A 207 1.02 -12.82 22.25
C PHE A 207 1.81 -13.35 23.44
N ARG A 208 1.45 -13.03 24.68
CA ARG A 208 2.21 -13.46 25.86
C ARG A 208 1.91 -14.88 26.34
N GLU A 209 0.65 -15.33 26.23
CA GLU A 209 0.20 -16.59 26.83
C GLU A 209 -0.64 -17.48 25.90
N GLY A 210 -1.16 -16.94 24.80
CA GLY A 210 -1.99 -17.69 23.86
C GLY A 210 -1.21 -18.66 22.97
N SER A 211 -1.91 -19.67 22.44
CA SER A 211 -1.34 -20.68 21.55
C SER A 211 -0.74 -20.07 20.27
N ASN A 212 0.17 -20.80 19.62
CA ASN A 212 0.74 -20.40 18.34
C ASN A 212 -0.34 -20.24 17.25
N THR A 213 -1.39 -21.08 17.29
CA THR A 213 -2.55 -20.97 16.40
C THR A 213 -3.35 -19.69 16.64
N ALA A 214 -3.57 -19.30 17.90
CA ALA A 214 -4.26 -18.05 18.23
C ALA A 214 -3.47 -16.83 17.73
N LEU A 215 -2.14 -16.85 17.85
CA LEU A 215 -1.27 -15.80 17.30
C LEU A 215 -1.34 -15.74 15.76
N GLN A 216 -1.34 -16.90 15.09
CA GLN A 216 -1.50 -16.99 13.63
C GLN A 216 -2.84 -16.44 13.14
N CYS A 217 -3.90 -16.55 13.94
CA CYS A 217 -5.22 -16.02 13.59
C CYS A 217 -5.32 -14.50 13.68
N LEU A 218 -4.39 -13.81 14.36
CA LEU A 218 -4.43 -12.35 14.47
C LEU A 218 -4.36 -11.65 13.10
N PRO A 219 -5.01 -10.48 12.94
CA PRO A 219 -4.89 -9.67 11.73
C PRO A 219 -3.44 -9.25 11.48
N LYS A 220 -3.08 -9.09 10.20
CA LYS A 220 -1.72 -8.67 9.82
C LYS A 220 -1.38 -7.31 10.44
N SER A 221 -2.32 -6.36 10.46
CA SER A 221 -2.14 -5.04 11.08
C SER A 221 -1.76 -5.15 12.56
N THR A 222 -2.46 -5.99 13.32
CA THR A 222 -2.18 -6.27 14.75
C THR A 222 -0.81 -6.88 14.97
N LEU A 223 -0.43 -7.87 14.14
CA LEU A 223 0.89 -8.49 14.20
C LEU A 223 2.02 -7.48 13.90
N ARG A 224 1.80 -6.51 13.01
CA ARG A 224 2.78 -5.44 12.73
C ARG A 224 3.00 -4.54 13.95
N VAL A 225 1.92 -4.13 14.63
CA VAL A 225 2.02 -3.31 15.84
C VAL A 225 2.76 -4.07 16.94
N LEU A 226 2.41 -5.34 17.20
CA LEU A 226 3.12 -6.17 18.17
C LEU A 226 4.62 -6.30 17.86
N ALA A 227 4.97 -6.55 16.60
CA ALA A 227 6.38 -6.64 16.19
C ALA A 227 7.12 -5.31 16.40
N ARG A 228 6.51 -4.19 16.02
CA ARG A 228 7.06 -2.84 16.20
C ARG A 228 7.33 -2.54 17.67
N ASP A 229 6.38 -2.82 18.55
CA ASP A 229 6.48 -2.52 19.99
C ASP A 229 7.57 -3.35 20.69
N LYS A 230 8.00 -4.48 20.08
CA LYS A 230 9.13 -5.30 20.54
C LYS A 230 10.45 -4.98 19.83
N GLY A 231 10.50 -3.90 19.04
CA GLY A 231 11.68 -3.53 18.26
C GLY A 231 12.03 -4.54 17.16
N LEU A 232 11.08 -5.40 16.78
CA LEU A 232 11.25 -6.39 15.71
C LEU A 232 10.90 -5.77 14.35
N LYS A 233 11.46 -6.34 13.28
CA LYS A 233 11.07 -6.00 11.92
C LYS A 233 9.57 -6.30 11.71
N TYR A 234 8.78 -5.27 11.43
CA TYR A 234 7.32 -5.32 11.28
C TYR A 234 6.84 -5.18 9.82
N SER A 235 7.76 -5.33 8.87
CA SER A 235 7.50 -5.41 7.42
C SER A 235 7.31 -6.85 6.94
N GLY A 236 6.67 -7.01 5.78
CA GLY A 236 6.63 -8.27 5.03
C GLY A 236 5.30 -9.03 5.12
N TRP A 237 5.35 -10.33 4.84
CA TRP A 237 4.20 -11.24 4.78
C TRP A 237 3.77 -11.69 6.18
N LYS A 238 2.50 -12.08 6.34
CA LYS A 238 1.90 -12.39 7.65
C LYS A 238 2.65 -13.54 8.34
N GLU A 239 3.01 -14.56 7.58
CA GLU A 239 3.68 -15.78 8.02
C GLU A 239 5.04 -15.48 8.64
N ARG A 240 5.79 -14.52 8.07
CA ARG A 240 7.08 -14.08 8.63
C ARG A 240 6.93 -13.24 9.89
N LEU A 241 5.91 -12.38 9.96
CA LEU A 241 5.61 -11.63 11.18
C LEU A 241 5.29 -12.60 12.32
N VAL A 242 4.43 -13.58 12.06
CA VAL A 242 4.15 -14.66 13.01
C VAL A 242 5.43 -15.36 13.41
N LYS A 243 6.25 -15.81 12.44
CA LYS A 243 7.51 -16.51 12.74
C LYS A 243 8.41 -15.69 13.67
N ARG A 244 8.67 -14.42 13.35
CA ARG A 244 9.50 -13.52 14.19
C ARG A 244 8.94 -13.37 15.61
N LEU A 245 7.62 -13.26 15.74
CA LEU A 245 6.95 -13.16 17.04
C LEU A 245 7.04 -14.48 17.82
N LEU A 246 6.94 -15.63 17.15
CA LEU A 246 7.16 -16.95 17.77
C LEU A 246 8.62 -17.14 18.20
N ASP A 247 9.57 -16.80 17.34
CA ASP A 247 11.00 -16.85 17.64
C ASP A 247 11.33 -15.95 18.86
N TYR A 248 10.69 -14.76 18.92
CA TYR A 248 10.81 -13.88 20.08
C TYR A 248 10.30 -14.54 21.37
N ARG A 249 9.12 -15.17 21.36
CA ARG A 249 8.57 -15.89 22.53
C ARG A 249 9.51 -16.96 23.07
N VAL A 250 10.17 -17.69 22.17
CA VAL A 250 11.15 -18.74 22.54
C VAL A 250 12.41 -18.09 23.10
N SER A 251 12.94 -17.05 22.42
CA SER A 251 14.16 -16.36 22.85
C SER A 251 14.03 -15.69 24.22
N THR A 252 12.83 -15.24 24.59
CA THR A 252 12.55 -14.66 25.91
C THR A 252 12.19 -15.72 26.97
N GLY A 253 12.20 -17.01 26.61
CA GLY A 253 11.89 -18.12 27.51
C GLY A 253 10.41 -18.21 27.91
N TRP A 254 9.51 -17.56 27.18
CA TRP A 254 8.07 -17.62 27.49
C TRP A 254 7.46 -18.95 27.05
N PHE A 255 7.94 -19.49 25.93
CA PHE A 255 7.48 -20.74 25.34
C PHE A 255 8.66 -21.68 25.03
N SER A 256 8.39 -22.98 25.01
CA SER A 256 9.31 -23.98 24.46
C SER A 256 9.34 -23.94 22.93
N GLU A 257 10.34 -24.57 22.31
CA GLU A 257 10.42 -24.73 20.85
C GLU A 257 9.17 -25.44 20.28
N ASP A 258 8.58 -26.37 21.04
CA ASP A 258 7.34 -27.07 20.69
C ASP A 258 6.07 -26.22 20.87
N GLY A 259 6.20 -24.96 21.30
CA GLY A 259 5.07 -24.04 21.49
C GLY A 259 4.29 -24.24 22.79
N ARG A 260 4.87 -24.88 23.81
CA ARG A 260 4.26 -24.98 25.16
C ARG A 260 4.63 -23.76 25.99
N LEU A 261 3.66 -23.20 26.71
CA LEU A 261 3.91 -22.07 27.62
C LEU A 261 4.76 -22.54 28.82
N LEU A 262 5.91 -21.90 29.03
CA LEU A 262 6.83 -22.20 30.13
C LEU A 262 6.65 -21.24 31.31
N VAL A 263 6.45 -19.95 31.02
CA VAL A 263 6.37 -18.89 32.03
C VAL A 263 5.10 -18.08 31.83
N LYS A 264 4.17 -18.17 32.78
CA LYS A 264 2.98 -17.31 32.86
C LYS A 264 3.38 -15.87 33.23
N ALA A 265 2.61 -14.90 32.76
CA ALA A 265 2.80 -13.51 33.15
C ALA A 265 2.47 -13.34 34.64
N LYS A 266 3.15 -12.41 35.32
CA LYS A 266 2.83 -12.07 36.71
C LYS A 266 1.50 -11.32 36.78
N ASP A 267 0.82 -11.40 37.92
CA ASP A 267 -0.42 -10.66 38.16
C ASP A 267 -0.19 -9.15 37.95
N GLY A 268 -0.95 -8.56 37.04
CA GLY A 268 -0.84 -7.14 36.66
C GLY A 268 0.15 -6.81 35.53
N GLU A 269 0.94 -7.77 35.05
CA GLU A 269 1.89 -7.58 33.92
C GLU A 269 1.18 -7.59 32.56
N LEU A 270 0.05 -8.28 32.48
CA LEU A 270 -0.84 -8.22 31.33
C LEU A 270 -1.82 -7.07 31.49
N PRO A 271 -2.16 -6.37 30.39
CA PRO A 271 -3.28 -5.44 30.40
C PRO A 271 -4.48 -6.18 30.99
N LYS A 272 -5.05 -5.62 32.08
CA LYS A 272 -6.37 -6.07 32.56
C LYS A 272 -7.27 -6.07 31.33
N VAL A 273 -8.08 -7.13 31.18
CA VAL A 273 -9.16 -7.12 30.19
C VAL A 273 -9.83 -5.78 30.38
N ALA A 274 -9.74 -4.92 29.37
CA ALA A 274 -10.33 -3.62 29.50
C ALA A 274 -11.81 -3.89 29.67
N GLU A 275 -12.37 -3.53 30.83
CA GLU A 275 -13.72 -3.01 30.79
C GLU A 275 -13.69 -1.96 29.69
N VAL A 276 -14.50 -2.20 28.66
CA VAL A 276 -14.42 -1.52 27.38
C VAL A 276 -14.88 -0.08 27.53
N HIS A 277 -14.10 0.73 28.22
CA HIS A 277 -14.05 2.16 28.02
C HIS A 277 -13.28 2.38 26.73
N ALA A 278 -13.94 2.04 25.63
CA ALA A 278 -13.58 2.53 24.32
C ALA A 278 -13.81 4.04 24.36
N SER A 279 -12.74 4.83 24.30
CA SER A 279 -12.79 6.23 23.91
C SER A 279 -13.11 6.32 22.40
N THR A 280 -14.29 5.83 22.03
CA THR A 280 -14.81 5.82 20.66
C THR A 280 -16.32 5.74 20.73
N ASP A 281 -16.91 6.61 21.56
CA ASP A 281 -18.35 6.82 21.54
C ASP A 281 -18.76 7.14 20.11
N MET A 282 -19.65 6.30 19.58
CA MET A 282 -20.37 6.65 18.38
C MET A 282 -21.04 7.99 18.67
N ASP A 283 -20.80 9.00 17.84
CA ASP A 283 -21.44 10.30 18.04
C ASP A 283 -22.97 10.12 18.13
N GLU A 284 -23.64 11.02 18.86
CA GLU A 284 -25.08 10.87 19.13
C GLU A 284 -25.91 10.80 17.83
N GLU A 285 -25.46 11.48 16.78
CA GLU A 285 -26.12 11.50 15.47
C GLU A 285 -26.02 10.13 14.78
N GLN A 286 -24.85 9.49 14.79
CA GLN A 286 -24.60 8.16 14.27
C GLN A 286 -25.39 7.10 15.02
N LEU A 287 -25.47 7.21 16.35
CA LEU A 287 -26.26 6.30 17.16
C LEU A 287 -27.75 6.46 16.84
N HIS A 288 -28.22 7.69 16.66
CA HIS A 288 -29.60 7.96 16.27
C HIS A 288 -29.94 7.36 14.90
N ILE A 289 -29.06 7.54 13.90
CA ILE A 289 -29.20 6.93 12.56
C ILE A 289 -29.22 5.39 12.64
N ALA A 290 -28.38 4.81 13.50
CA ALA A 290 -28.32 3.37 13.69
C ALA A 290 -29.59 2.81 14.33
N LEU A 291 -30.16 3.51 15.31
CA LEU A 291 -31.42 3.18 15.97
C LEU A 291 -32.60 3.26 14.99
N ASP A 292 -32.64 4.32 14.19
CA ASP A 292 -33.64 4.48 13.12
C ASP A 292 -33.58 3.32 12.11
N PHE A 293 -32.37 2.89 11.74
CA PHE A 293 -32.19 1.74 10.86
C PHE A 293 -32.67 0.43 11.53
N LEU A 294 -32.37 0.23 12.81
CA LEU A 294 -32.78 -0.95 13.57
C LEU A 294 -34.31 -1.09 13.57
N GLU A 295 -35.03 0.01 13.81
CA GLU A 295 -36.49 0.02 13.84
C GLU A 295 -37.10 -0.18 12.45
N ALA A 296 -36.54 0.43 11.41
CA ALA A 296 -37.12 0.43 10.05
C ALA A 296 -36.74 -0.79 9.17
N ALA A 297 -35.78 -1.61 9.57
CA ALA A 297 -35.28 -2.73 8.76
C ALA A 297 -36.39 -3.77 8.43
N HIS A 298 -36.59 -4.12 7.16
CA HIS A 298 -37.71 -4.98 6.76
C HIS A 298 -37.64 -6.43 7.27
N SER A 299 -36.45 -6.91 7.58
CA SER A 299 -36.22 -8.29 8.02
C SER A 299 -34.99 -8.42 8.91
N THR A 300 -34.90 -9.54 9.63
CA THR A 300 -33.69 -9.93 10.36
C THR A 300 -32.46 -10.01 9.45
N GLN A 301 -32.63 -10.36 8.18
CA GLN A 301 -31.53 -10.37 7.20
C GLN A 301 -31.03 -8.96 6.88
N SER A 302 -31.90 -7.95 6.88
CA SER A 302 -31.52 -6.54 6.68
C SER A 302 -30.67 -5.99 7.85
N LEU A 303 -30.80 -6.58 9.05
CA LEU A 303 -29.96 -6.27 10.21
C LEU A 303 -28.50 -6.71 10.02
N LEU A 304 -28.18 -7.53 9.00
CA LEU A 304 -26.80 -7.86 8.64
C LEU A 304 -26.11 -6.76 7.84
N GLU A 305 -26.76 -5.66 7.46
CA GLU A 305 -26.10 -4.58 6.71
C GLU A 305 -25.13 -3.68 7.53
N PRO A 306 -25.47 -3.24 8.77
CA PRO A 306 -24.57 -2.42 9.60
C PRO A 306 -23.23 -3.12 9.89
N THR A 307 -22.20 -2.39 10.32
CA THR A 307 -20.94 -3.04 10.70
C THR A 307 -21.11 -3.79 12.04
N LYS A 308 -20.20 -4.71 12.36
CA LYS A 308 -20.21 -5.39 13.68
C LYS A 308 -20.12 -4.36 14.82
N ARG A 309 -19.32 -3.30 14.66
CA ARG A 309 -19.21 -2.19 15.63
C ARG A 309 -20.57 -1.53 15.87
N THR A 310 -21.27 -1.13 14.81
CA THR A 310 -22.62 -0.53 14.95
C THR A 310 -23.60 -1.46 15.67
N LEU A 311 -23.56 -2.76 15.39
CA LEU A 311 -24.43 -3.73 16.06
C LEU A 311 -24.11 -3.89 17.55
N VAL A 312 -22.83 -3.87 17.92
CA VAL A 312 -22.42 -3.90 19.34
C VAL A 312 -22.94 -2.67 20.07
N GLU A 313 -22.81 -1.47 19.48
CA GLU A 313 -23.29 -0.24 20.11
C GLU A 313 -24.83 -0.19 20.21
N LEU A 314 -25.54 -0.71 19.20
CA LEU A 314 -27.00 -0.86 19.29
C LEU A 314 -27.39 -1.80 20.44
N CYS A 315 -26.69 -2.93 20.60
CA CYS A 315 -26.92 -3.83 21.72
C CYS A 315 -26.59 -3.16 23.06
N MET A 316 -25.48 -2.42 23.16
CA MET A 316 -25.12 -1.67 24.36
C MET A 316 -26.20 -0.63 24.72
N ASN A 317 -26.79 0.03 23.73
CA ASN A 317 -27.87 0.99 23.96
C ASN A 317 -29.16 0.31 24.47
N LYS A 318 -29.49 -0.89 23.98
CA LYS A 318 -30.72 -1.62 24.37
C LYS A 318 -30.57 -2.42 25.65
N TRP A 319 -29.36 -2.88 25.98
CA TRP A 319 -29.04 -3.59 27.21
C TRP A 319 -27.81 -2.97 27.89
N PRO A 320 -27.99 -1.84 28.60
CA PRO A 320 -26.89 -1.14 29.28
C PRO A 320 -26.16 -2.01 30.32
N ASP A 321 -26.88 -2.98 30.90
CA ASP A 321 -26.35 -3.89 31.93
C ASP A 321 -25.46 -5.02 31.35
N GLN A 322 -25.45 -5.22 30.02
CA GLN A 322 -24.56 -6.20 29.40
C GLN A 322 -23.14 -5.66 29.26
N GLN A 323 -22.16 -6.49 29.64
CA GLN A 323 -20.75 -6.17 29.42
C GLN A 323 -20.43 -6.13 27.92
N ARG A 324 -19.92 -4.99 27.43
CA ARG A 324 -19.55 -4.77 26.02
C ARG A 324 -18.63 -5.85 25.46
N ASP A 325 -17.72 -6.41 26.29
CA ASP A 325 -16.86 -7.55 25.93
C ASP A 325 -17.64 -8.78 25.47
N THR A 326 -18.75 -9.09 26.13
CA THR A 326 -19.58 -10.25 25.80
C THR A 326 -20.26 -10.08 24.44
N LEU A 327 -20.65 -8.86 24.10
CA LEU A 327 -21.22 -8.50 22.80
C LEU A 327 -20.15 -8.47 21.70
N GLN A 328 -18.95 -7.96 21.99
CA GLN A 328 -17.84 -7.96 21.02
C GLN A 328 -17.36 -9.37 20.66
N ARG A 329 -17.44 -10.34 21.56
CA ARG A 329 -17.11 -11.74 21.27
C ARG A 329 -18.11 -12.42 20.33
N ARG A 330 -19.36 -11.93 20.27
CA ARG A 330 -20.38 -12.49 19.38
C ARG A 330 -20.06 -12.20 17.92
N ASN A 331 -20.45 -13.13 17.04
CA ASN A 331 -20.40 -12.90 15.60
C ASN A 331 -21.58 -12.00 15.17
N LYS A 332 -21.51 -11.49 13.93
CA LYS A 332 -22.51 -10.55 13.41
C LYS A 332 -23.93 -11.11 13.44
N LYS A 333 -24.10 -12.41 13.17
CA LYS A 333 -25.39 -13.10 13.14
C LYS A 333 -26.00 -13.17 14.54
N GLN A 334 -25.20 -13.55 15.53
CA GLN A 334 -25.61 -13.62 16.94
C GLN A 334 -26.04 -12.26 17.51
N LEU A 335 -25.40 -11.16 17.08
CA LEU A 335 -25.81 -9.81 17.45
C LEU A 335 -27.13 -9.41 16.78
N CYS A 336 -27.32 -9.79 15.51
CA CYS A 336 -28.58 -9.55 14.80
C CYS A 336 -29.74 -10.35 15.40
N GLU A 337 -29.50 -11.58 15.86
CA GLU A 337 -30.48 -12.42 16.54
C GLU A 337 -30.96 -11.75 17.83
N LEU A 338 -30.05 -11.26 18.68
CA LEU A 338 -30.42 -10.49 19.89
C LEU A 338 -31.28 -9.27 19.55
N LEU A 339 -30.86 -8.48 18.56
CA LEU A 339 -31.61 -7.29 18.14
C LEU A 339 -32.96 -7.65 17.51
N ALA A 340 -33.07 -8.79 16.81
CA ALA A 340 -34.34 -9.27 16.28
C ALA A 340 -35.30 -9.72 17.41
N ASP A 341 -34.79 -10.40 18.43
CA ASP A 341 -35.57 -10.78 19.61
C ASP A 341 -36.10 -9.54 20.33
N TRP A 342 -35.29 -8.49 20.46
CA TRP A 342 -35.73 -7.20 20.99
C TRP A 342 -36.84 -6.57 20.15
N ARG A 343 -36.71 -6.58 18.81
CA ARG A 343 -37.75 -6.06 17.91
C ARG A 343 -39.07 -6.82 18.05
N LEU A 344 -39.01 -8.14 18.27
CA LEU A 344 -40.17 -8.96 18.56
C LEU A 344 -40.81 -8.58 19.90
N GLN A 345 -40.01 -8.42 20.95
CA GLN A 345 -40.50 -8.00 22.28
C GLN A 345 -41.15 -6.61 22.28
N GLN A 346 -40.64 -5.68 21.47
CA GLN A 346 -41.21 -4.33 21.31
C GLN A 346 -42.44 -4.31 20.38
N GLY A 347 -42.85 -5.44 19.82
CA GLY A 347 -43.98 -5.52 18.89
C GLY A 347 -43.71 -4.81 17.55
N LEU A 348 -42.45 -4.71 17.13
CA LEU A 348 -42.08 -4.09 15.84
C LEU A 348 -42.16 -5.10 14.69
N THR A 349 -41.90 -6.38 14.96
CA THR A 349 -41.83 -7.44 13.96
C THR A 349 -42.71 -8.64 14.33
N SER A 350 -43.17 -9.38 13.32
CA SER A 350 -43.83 -10.67 13.47
C SER A 350 -42.85 -11.74 14.00
N PRO A 351 -43.36 -12.90 14.47
CA PRO A 351 -42.51 -14.06 14.80
C PRO A 351 -41.67 -14.58 13.62
N SER A 352 -42.06 -14.28 12.37
CA SER A 352 -41.27 -14.60 11.17
C SER A 352 -40.16 -13.57 10.88
N GLY A 353 -40.06 -12.51 11.68
CA GLY A 353 -39.04 -11.46 11.56
C GLY A 353 -39.37 -10.37 10.55
N GLU A 354 -40.62 -10.31 10.07
CA GLU A 354 -41.11 -9.28 9.15
C GLU A 354 -41.64 -8.07 9.93
N LEU A 355 -41.42 -6.87 9.41
CA LEU A 355 -41.88 -5.64 10.07
C LEU A 355 -43.42 -5.50 10.01
N ILE A 356 -44.07 -5.29 11.16
CA ILE A 356 -45.54 -5.24 11.28
C ILE A 356 -46.13 -4.02 10.56
N VAL A 357 -45.44 -2.87 10.63
CA VAL A 357 -45.81 -1.63 9.92
C VAL A 357 -44.68 -1.24 8.96
N PRO A 358 -44.75 -1.63 7.68
CA PRO A 358 -43.74 -1.29 6.70
C PRO A 358 -43.68 0.22 6.44
N ASN A 359 -42.55 0.85 6.75
CA ASN A 359 -42.25 2.22 6.32
C ASN A 359 -40.98 2.25 5.46
N SER A 360 -41.17 1.94 4.17
CA SER A 360 -40.09 1.91 3.16
C SER A 360 -39.36 3.25 3.02
N GLY A 361 -40.05 4.38 3.24
CA GLY A 361 -39.46 5.72 3.25
C GLY A 361 -38.47 5.92 4.40
N ARG A 362 -38.80 5.48 5.61
CA ARG A 362 -37.92 5.58 6.80
C ARG A 362 -36.67 4.73 6.64
N LEU A 363 -36.78 3.50 6.11
CA LEU A 363 -35.59 2.68 5.86
C LEU A 363 -34.69 3.26 4.77
N ALA A 364 -35.27 3.80 3.69
CA ALA A 364 -34.51 4.46 2.63
C ALA A 364 -33.76 5.70 3.16
N ALA A 365 -34.41 6.50 4.02
CA ALA A 365 -33.80 7.64 4.69
C ALA A 365 -32.65 7.21 5.61
N ALA A 366 -32.86 6.20 6.47
CA ALA A 366 -31.82 5.66 7.36
C ALA A 366 -30.64 5.07 6.59
N ARG A 367 -30.88 4.32 5.50
CA ARG A 367 -29.81 3.83 4.61
C ARG A 367 -29.03 4.97 3.98
N LYS A 368 -29.71 6.03 3.51
CA LYS A 368 -29.09 7.22 2.93
C LYS A 368 -28.24 7.97 3.95
N ALA A 369 -28.75 8.21 5.15
CA ALA A 369 -28.02 8.84 6.26
C ALA A 369 -26.77 8.02 6.63
N ARG A 370 -26.92 6.71 6.85
CA ARG A 370 -25.80 5.79 7.14
C ARG A 370 -24.75 5.75 6.03
N SER A 371 -25.17 5.89 4.77
CA SER A 371 -24.25 5.94 3.62
C SER A 371 -23.45 7.24 3.52
N THR A 372 -23.94 8.31 4.16
CA THR A 372 -23.32 9.65 4.14
C THR A 372 -22.28 9.76 5.27
N VAL A 373 -22.57 9.22 6.45
CA VAL A 373 -21.62 9.14 7.58
C VAL A 373 -20.35 8.36 7.21
N LYS A 374 -20.48 7.25 6.48
CA LYS A 374 -19.32 6.44 6.01
C LYS A 374 -18.43 7.15 4.98
N ARG A 375 -18.67 8.42 4.72
CA ARG A 375 -18.05 9.20 3.64
C ARG A 375 -17.44 10.49 4.18
N ALA A 376 -16.70 10.44 5.30
CA ALA A 376 -15.75 11.50 5.63
C ALA A 376 -14.36 11.20 5.02
N LYS A 377 -13.68 12.24 4.53
CA LYS A 377 -12.32 12.23 3.96
C LYS A 377 -11.46 13.32 4.61
N VAL A 378 -10.13 13.19 4.66
CA VAL A 378 -9.25 14.10 5.43
C VAL A 378 -9.40 15.49 4.83
N LEU A 379 -9.49 15.50 3.51
CA LEU A 379 -9.82 16.65 2.68
C LEU A 379 -11.13 16.32 1.94
N GLY A 380 -12.23 16.56 2.61
CA GLY A 380 -13.57 16.53 2.05
C GLY A 380 -13.93 17.87 1.43
N ARG A 381 -15.23 18.13 1.34
CA ARG A 381 -15.79 19.26 0.61
C ARG A 381 -15.30 20.64 1.08
N ASP A 382 -15.33 20.92 2.37
CA ASP A 382 -15.18 22.29 2.86
C ASP A 382 -13.70 22.67 2.90
N ARG A 383 -12.81 21.77 3.34
CA ARG A 383 -11.35 21.98 3.24
C ARG A 383 -10.87 22.09 1.81
N LEU A 384 -11.36 21.26 0.90
CA LEU A 384 -10.98 21.37 -0.52
C LEU A 384 -11.42 22.71 -1.11
N ARG A 385 -12.61 23.20 -0.77
CA ARG A 385 -13.05 24.53 -1.18
C ARG A 385 -12.12 25.62 -0.68
N ALA A 386 -11.78 25.61 0.62
CA ALA A 386 -10.83 26.57 1.18
C ALA A 386 -9.46 26.51 0.49
N VAL A 387 -8.95 25.30 0.20
CA VAL A 387 -7.69 25.14 -0.57
C VAL A 387 -7.79 25.76 -1.95
N TRP A 388 -8.93 25.62 -2.64
CA TRP A 388 -9.10 26.22 -3.98
C TRP A 388 -9.21 27.74 -3.91
N ASP A 389 -9.93 28.27 -2.92
CA ASP A 389 -10.02 29.71 -2.68
C ASP A 389 -8.62 30.30 -2.41
N ASP A 390 -7.79 29.63 -1.60
CA ASP A 390 -6.39 30.01 -1.35
C ASP A 390 -5.52 29.91 -2.61
N MET A 391 -5.76 28.91 -3.47
CA MET A 391 -5.04 28.78 -4.74
C MET A 391 -5.31 29.96 -5.68
N GLU A 392 -6.53 30.50 -5.70
CA GLU A 392 -6.87 31.69 -6.49
C GLU A 392 -6.14 32.95 -6.01
N LEU A 393 -5.82 33.01 -4.71
CA LEU A 393 -5.10 34.12 -4.09
C LEU A 393 -3.56 33.95 -4.16
N THR A 394 -3.08 32.77 -4.54
CA THR A 394 -1.64 32.46 -4.54
C THR A 394 -0.94 33.10 -5.74
N VAL A 395 -0.02 34.02 -5.46
CA VAL A 395 0.84 34.62 -6.48
C VAL A 395 2.09 33.76 -6.66
N LEU A 396 2.26 33.20 -7.86
CA LEU A 396 3.44 32.42 -8.23
C LEU A 396 4.39 33.25 -9.11
N PRO A 397 5.71 33.01 -9.03
CA PRO A 397 6.65 33.55 -10.00
C PRO A 397 6.31 33.11 -11.42
N THR A 398 6.60 33.94 -12.43
CA THR A 398 6.25 33.71 -13.84
C THR A 398 6.82 32.42 -14.44
N TRP A 399 7.89 31.87 -13.84
CA TRP A 399 8.53 30.63 -14.27
C TRP A 399 7.91 29.37 -13.66
N LEU A 400 6.99 29.50 -12.70
CA LEU A 400 6.36 28.37 -12.02
C LEU A 400 4.89 28.26 -12.44
N PRO A 401 4.49 27.22 -13.20
CA PRO A 401 3.09 27.01 -13.53
C PRO A 401 2.26 26.69 -12.27
N PRO A 402 1.01 27.15 -12.19
CA PRO A 402 0.13 26.84 -11.07
C PRO A 402 -0.21 25.34 -11.03
N ALA A 403 -0.49 24.84 -9.83
CA ALA A 403 -0.99 23.48 -9.66
C ALA A 403 -2.39 23.34 -10.32
N PRO A 404 -2.78 22.13 -10.75
CA PRO A 404 -4.11 21.91 -11.31
C PRO A 404 -5.21 22.40 -10.37
N HIS A 405 -6.16 23.18 -10.88
CA HIS A 405 -7.29 23.66 -10.10
C HIS A 405 -8.25 22.49 -9.75
N HIS A 406 -9.07 22.66 -8.71
CA HIS A 406 -10.12 21.68 -8.36
C HIS A 406 -9.68 20.22 -8.13
N ILE A 407 -8.45 20.00 -7.64
CA ILE A 407 -7.98 18.65 -7.26
C ILE A 407 -8.97 18.04 -6.25
N GLY A 408 -9.44 16.83 -6.52
CA GLY A 408 -10.45 16.14 -5.70
C GLY A 408 -11.89 16.25 -6.24
N ASP A 409 -12.14 17.05 -7.29
CA ASP A 409 -13.39 16.99 -8.06
C ASP A 409 -13.30 15.88 -9.13
N GLY A 410 -14.35 15.07 -9.27
CA GLY A 410 -14.46 14.05 -10.31
C GLY A 410 -14.57 14.61 -11.74
N ARG A 411 -14.74 15.93 -11.88
CA ARG A 411 -14.68 16.66 -13.15
C ARG A 411 -13.27 16.78 -13.72
N HIS A 412 -12.24 16.68 -12.90
CA HIS A 412 -10.87 16.54 -13.38
C HIS A 412 -10.50 15.06 -13.48
N GLY A 413 -9.79 14.72 -14.56
CA GLY A 413 -9.39 13.35 -14.86
C GLY A 413 -8.50 12.71 -13.79
N LYS A 414 -7.94 11.55 -14.11
CA LYS A 414 -6.92 10.97 -13.23
C LYS A 414 -5.76 11.97 -13.12
N ILE A 415 -5.25 12.23 -11.92
CA ILE A 415 -3.95 12.91 -11.74
C ILE A 415 -2.95 12.09 -12.57
N SER A 416 -2.59 12.63 -13.74
CA SER A 416 -1.61 12.13 -14.71
C SER A 416 -0.51 13.18 -14.85
N ALA A 417 0.65 12.77 -15.35
CA ALA A 417 1.81 13.63 -15.54
C ALA A 417 1.96 14.05 -17.01
N ASP A 418 0.88 13.91 -17.77
CA ASP A 418 0.79 14.19 -19.19
C ASP A 418 0.05 15.51 -19.41
#